data_AF-A0A524PBD4-F1
#
_entry.id   AF-A0A524PBD4-F1
#
_cell.length_a   1.000
_cell.length_b   1.000
_cell.length_c   1.000
_cell.angle_alpha   90.00
_cell.angle_beta   90.00
_cell.angle_gamma   90.00
#
_symmetry.space_group_name_H-M   'P 1'
#
loop_
_entity.id
_entity.type
_entity.pdbx_description
1 polymer ?
#
loop_
_entity_poly.entity_id
_entity_poly.type
_entity_poly.pdbx_seq_one_letter_code
_entity_poly.pdbx_strand_id
1 'polypeptide(L)'
;MKTSVPSSYMLTRATIALGLGLLIGWKTFWWSGLLVGAAALAFFLWAPVSGRYVVDRERGAKALARDERTQAIVGTASRNAFVTTLLSAAALTLYFGVINPGEVPVNALSFVVALGLLTYFASDLWLRRM
;
A
#
# COMPACT_ATOMS: atom_id res chain seq x y z
N MET A 1 -25.59 -11.97 -5.55
CA MET A 1 -25.09 -13.29 -5.12
C MET A 1 -24.10 -13.05 -3.98
N LYS A 2 -24.46 -13.35 -2.73
CA LYS A 2 -23.66 -13.03 -1.53
C LYS A 2 -22.55 -14.09 -1.41
N THR A 3 -21.35 -13.80 -1.92
CA THR A 3 -20.23 -14.75 -1.91
C THR A 3 -19.62 -14.77 -0.50
N SER A 4 -19.99 -15.78 0.29
CA SER A 4 -19.30 -16.07 1.56
C SER A 4 -17.82 -16.36 1.30
N VAL A 5 -16.94 -15.71 2.06
CA VAL A 5 -15.48 -15.87 1.95
C VAL A 5 -15.09 -17.27 2.44
N PRO A 6 -14.23 -18.01 1.71
CA PRO A 6 -13.80 -19.34 2.16
C PRO A 6 -12.99 -19.29 3.46
N SER A 7 -13.25 -20.23 4.39
CA SER A 7 -12.61 -20.24 5.72
C SER A 7 -11.08 -20.41 5.66
N SER A 8 -10.59 -21.17 4.68
CA SER A 8 -9.16 -21.38 4.43
C SER A 8 -8.41 -20.10 4.07
N TYR A 9 -9.07 -19.18 3.36
CA TYR A 9 -8.52 -17.85 3.06
C TYR A 9 -8.34 -17.04 4.34
N MET A 10 -9.37 -16.97 5.19
CA MET A 10 -9.34 -16.20 6.43
C MET A 10 -8.31 -16.74 7.42
N LEU A 11 -8.20 -18.07 7.54
CA LEU A 11 -7.18 -18.73 8.37
C LEU A 11 -5.77 -18.34 7.92
N THR A 12 -5.47 -18.43 6.62
CA THR A 12 -4.14 -18.09 6.07
C THR A 12 -3.81 -16.61 6.28
N ARG A 13 -4.79 -15.72 6.11
CA ARG A 13 -4.60 -14.28 6.30
C ARG A 13 -4.43 -13.89 7.77
N ALA A 14 -5.14 -14.54 8.67
CA ALA A 14 -4.93 -14.41 10.11
C ALA A 14 -3.52 -14.87 10.52
N THR A 15 -3.02 -15.98 9.98
CA THR A 15 -1.65 -16.44 10.26
C THR A 15 -0.60 -15.44 9.76
N ILE A 16 -0.78 -14.88 8.57
CA ILE A 16 0.13 -13.85 8.04
C ILE A 16 0.09 -12.58 8.89
N ALA A 17 -1.10 -12.12 9.30
CA ALA A 17 -1.24 -10.95 10.15
C ALA A 17 -0.60 -11.16 11.53
N LEU A 18 -0.78 -12.33 12.14
CA LEU A 18 -0.12 -12.70 13.39
C LEU A 18 1.40 -12.77 13.22
N GLY A 19 1.90 -13.38 12.14
CA GLY A 19 3.33 -13.45 11.84
C GLY A 19 3.96 -12.07 11.67
N LEU A 20 3.30 -11.15 10.95
CA LEU A 20 3.73 -9.76 10.80
C LEU A 20 3.75 -9.02 12.14
N GLY A 21 2.68 -9.18 12.93
CA GLY A 21 2.58 -8.54 14.24
C GLY A 21 3.66 -9.02 15.21
N LEU A 22 3.92 -10.32 15.26
CA LEU A 22 4.99 -10.90 16.07
C LEU A 22 6.38 -10.46 15.61
N LEU A 23 6.63 -10.46 14.30
CA LEU A 23 7.93 -10.09 13.75
C LEU A 23 8.28 -8.62 14.02
N ILE A 24 7.29 -7.72 13.94
CA ILE A 24 7.47 -6.30 14.27
C ILE A 24 7.53 -6.09 15.78
N GLY A 25 6.68 -6.78 16.54
CA GLY A 25 6.67 -6.71 18.00
C GLY A 25 7.95 -7.24 18.65
N TRP A 26 8.68 -8.15 17.96
CA TRP A 26 9.97 -8.65 18.41
C TRP A 26 11.11 -7.64 18.22
N LYS A 27 11.09 -6.89 17.11
CA LYS A 27 12.16 -5.94 16.76
C LYS A 27 11.97 -4.54 17.40
N THR A 28 10.73 -4.21 17.75
CA THR A 28 10.33 -2.87 18.22
C THR A 28 9.53 -3.00 19.52
N PHE A 29 8.78 -1.98 19.90
CA PHE A 29 7.81 -2.05 20.99
C PHE A 29 6.64 -2.98 20.66
N TRP A 30 6.30 -3.88 21.59
CA TRP A 30 5.25 -4.89 21.43
C TRP A 30 3.88 -4.33 20.99
N TRP A 31 3.50 -3.12 21.44
CA TRP A 31 2.29 -2.42 21.00
C TRP A 31 2.27 -2.11 19.50
N SER A 32 3.42 -1.80 18.89
CA SER A 32 3.52 -1.53 17.45
C SER A 32 3.28 -2.79 16.62
N GLY A 33 3.78 -3.94 17.10
CA GLY A 33 3.47 -5.24 16.51
C GLY A 33 1.99 -5.57 16.58
N LEU A 34 1.36 -5.33 17.73
CA LEU A 34 -0.08 -5.50 17.93
C LEU A 34 -0.90 -4.62 16.97
N LEU A 35 -0.55 -3.33 16.85
CA LEU A 35 -1.20 -2.41 15.93
C LEU A 35 -1.08 -2.84 14.47
N VAL A 36 0.12 -3.22 14.03
CA VAL A 36 0.33 -3.66 12.63
C VAL A 36 -0.37 -4.99 12.35
N GLY A 37 -0.31 -5.94 13.27
CA GLY A 37 -1.02 -7.21 13.14
C GLY A 37 -2.54 -7.01 13.08
N ALA A 38 -3.10 -6.18 13.96
CA ALA A 38 -4.52 -5.83 13.96
C ALA A 38 -4.93 -5.09 12.68
N ALA A 39 -4.12 -4.14 12.21
CA ALA A 39 -4.37 -3.41 10.97
C ALA A 39 -4.34 -4.33 9.73
N ALA A 40 -3.37 -5.26 9.67
CA ALA A 40 -3.30 -6.25 8.61
C ALA A 40 -4.53 -7.17 8.62
N LEU A 41 -4.97 -7.61 9.79
CA LEU A 41 -6.15 -8.47 9.95
C LEU A 41 -7.44 -7.73 9.56
N ALA A 42 -7.61 -6.50 10.02
CA ALA A 42 -8.71 -5.62 9.62
C ALA A 42 -8.73 -5.40 8.10
N PHE A 43 -7.56 -5.17 7.49
CA PHE A 43 -7.45 -5.07 6.03
C PHE A 43 -7.90 -6.34 5.33
N PHE A 44 -7.50 -7.54 5.80
CA PHE A 44 -7.92 -8.80 5.18
C PHE A 44 -9.41 -9.10 5.34
N LEU A 45 -10.04 -8.65 6.43
CA LEU A 45 -11.49 -8.72 6.61
C LEU A 45 -12.23 -7.75 5.68
N TRP A 46 -11.70 -6.55 5.52
CA TRP A 46 -12.30 -5.51 4.70
C TRP A 46 -12.11 -5.74 3.19
N ALA A 47 -10.96 -6.29 2.77
CA ALA A 47 -10.59 -6.47 1.37
C ALA A 47 -11.67 -7.19 0.52
N PRO A 48 -12.26 -8.32 0.93
CA PRO A 48 -13.32 -8.98 0.14
C PRO A 48 -14.66 -8.20 0.15
N VAL A 49 -14.93 -7.37 1.16
CA VAL A 49 -16.16 -6.58 1.28
C VAL A 49 -16.07 -5.26 0.50
N SER A 50 -14.84 -4.76 0.29
CA SER A 50 -14.58 -3.47 -0.36
C SER A 50 -15.01 -3.37 -1.83
N GLY A 51 -15.34 -4.49 -2.49
CA GLY A 51 -15.64 -4.55 -3.92
C GLY A 51 -14.42 -4.34 -4.83
N ARG A 52 -13.23 -4.12 -4.27
CA ARG A 52 -11.96 -3.92 -5.02
C ARG A 52 -11.30 -5.23 -5.47
N TYR A 53 -11.83 -6.36 -5.02
CA TYR A 53 -11.25 -7.68 -5.25
C TYR A 53 -12.34 -8.70 -5.56
N VAL A 54 -12.05 -9.59 -6.50
CA VAL A 54 -12.86 -10.76 -6.83
C VAL A 54 -12.33 -11.92 -6.02
N VAL A 55 -13.23 -12.62 -5.32
CA VAL A 55 -12.89 -13.83 -4.56
C VAL A 55 -13.10 -15.05 -5.45
N ASP A 56 -12.01 -15.57 -6.01
CA ASP A 56 -11.98 -16.83 -6.74
C ASP A 56 -11.82 -18.00 -5.76
N ARG A 57 -12.89 -18.77 -5.55
CA ARG A 57 -12.91 -19.86 -4.57
C ARG A 57 -11.99 -21.02 -4.93
N GLU A 58 -11.72 -21.22 -6.22
CA GLU A 58 -10.92 -22.36 -6.69
C GLU A 58 -9.43 -22.19 -6.36
N ARG A 59 -9.00 -20.96 -6.05
CA ARG A 59 -7.60 -20.62 -5.76
C ARG A 59 -7.24 -20.62 -4.27
N GLY A 60 -8.16 -20.99 -3.38
CA GLY A 60 -7.90 -21.18 -1.94
C GLY A 60 -7.15 -20.00 -1.28
N ALA A 61 -5.89 -20.19 -0.89
CA ALA A 61 -5.05 -19.14 -0.28
C ALA A 61 -4.76 -17.93 -1.20
N LYS A 62 -4.92 -18.09 -2.52
CA LYS A 62 -4.81 -17.02 -3.53
C LYS A 62 -6.19 -16.54 -4.03
N ALA A 63 -7.26 -16.81 -3.26
CA ALA A 63 -8.62 -16.48 -3.68
C ALA A 63 -8.84 -14.99 -3.96
N LEU A 64 -8.09 -14.09 -3.33
CA LEU A 64 -8.25 -12.65 -3.54
C LEU A 64 -7.51 -12.21 -4.81
N ALA A 65 -8.23 -12.09 -5.94
CA ALA A 65 -7.71 -11.52 -7.17
C ALA A 65 -8.19 -10.07 -7.30
N ARG A 66 -7.34 -9.15 -7.78
CA ARG A 66 -7.82 -7.82 -8.19
C ARG A 66 -8.53 -7.94 -9.52
N ASP A 67 -9.71 -7.32 -9.60
CA ASP A 67 -10.41 -7.07 -10.85
C ASP A 67 -9.51 -6.28 -11.82
N GLU A 68 -9.63 -6.53 -13.13
CA GLU A 68 -8.81 -5.91 -14.18
C GLU A 68 -8.86 -4.39 -14.11
N ARG A 69 -10.05 -3.81 -13.89
CA ARG A 69 -10.22 -2.37 -13.68
C ARG A 69 -9.43 -1.88 -12.48
N THR A 70 -9.47 -2.62 -11.36
CA THR A 70 -8.72 -2.23 -10.14
C THR A 70 -7.21 -2.36 -10.36
N GLN A 71 -6.74 -3.35 -11.12
CA GLN A 71 -5.33 -3.46 -11.48
C GLN A 71 -4.89 -2.30 -12.38
N ALA A 72 -5.70 -1.93 -13.38
CA ALA A 72 -5.43 -0.79 -14.25
C ALA A 72 -5.34 0.52 -13.45
N ILE A 73 -6.30 0.78 -12.56
CA ILE A 73 -6.30 1.96 -11.69
C ILE A 73 -5.03 2.01 -10.84
N VAL A 74 -4.65 0.90 -10.19
CA VAL A 74 -3.44 0.86 -9.37
C VAL A 74 -2.18 1.03 -10.22
N GLY A 75 -2.13 0.43 -11.41
CA GLY A 75 -1.02 0.64 -12.34
C GLY A 75 -0.84 2.11 -12.70
N THR A 76 -1.92 2.80 -13.05
CA THR A 76 -1.90 4.23 -13.37
C THR A 76 -1.53 5.08 -12.15
N ALA A 77 -2.14 4.82 -10.99
CA ALA A 77 -1.84 5.55 -9.76
C ALA A 77 -0.38 5.37 -9.31
N SER A 78 0.15 4.15 -9.38
CA SER A 78 1.56 3.86 -9.10
C SER A 78 2.49 4.53 -10.10
N ARG A 79 2.15 4.55 -11.39
CA ARG A 79 2.93 5.25 -12.42
C ARG A 79 3.00 6.75 -12.13
N ASN A 80 1.87 7.37 -11.80
CA ASN A 80 1.82 8.79 -11.48
C ASN A 80 2.68 9.10 -10.24
N ALA A 81 2.50 8.33 -9.16
CA ALA A 81 3.30 8.47 -7.95
C ALA A 81 4.81 8.33 -8.22
N PHE A 82 5.19 7.34 -9.03
CA PHE A 82 6.58 7.13 -9.43
C PHE A 82 7.16 8.31 -10.20
N VAL A 83 6.45 8.79 -11.23
CA VAL A 83 6.88 9.93 -12.05
C VAL A 83 7.04 11.18 -11.17
N THR A 84 6.08 11.46 -10.30
CA THR A 84 6.15 12.64 -9.44
C THR A 84 7.29 12.55 -8.42
N THR A 85 7.54 11.35 -7.86
CA THR A 85 8.67 11.12 -6.96
C THR A 85 10.00 11.33 -7.69
N LEU A 86 10.13 10.80 -8.91
CA LEU A 86 11.33 10.94 -9.73
C LEU A 86 11.61 12.41 -10.09
N LEU A 87 10.58 13.14 -10.51
CA LEU A 87 10.71 14.57 -10.85
C LEU A 87 11.08 15.41 -9.62
N SER A 88 10.48 15.11 -8.47
CA SER A 88 10.79 15.82 -7.21
C SER A 88 12.23 15.53 -6.75
N ALA A 89 12.69 14.29 -6.88
CA ALA A 89 14.07 13.92 -6.59
C ALA A 89 15.04 14.63 -7.55
N ALA A 90 14.74 14.66 -8.85
CA ALA A 90 15.54 15.39 -9.83
C ALA A 90 15.62 16.89 -9.52
N ALA A 91 14.51 17.51 -9.10
CA ALA A 91 14.49 18.90 -8.69
C ALA A 91 15.38 19.15 -7.47
N LEU A 92 15.37 18.27 -6.47
CA LEU A 92 16.29 18.35 -5.33
C LEU A 92 17.75 18.21 -5.75
N THR A 93 18.05 17.25 -6.64
CA THR A 93 19.41 17.06 -7.16
C THR A 93 19.91 18.30 -7.88
N LEU A 94 19.08 18.96 -8.68
CA LEU A 94 19.46 20.20 -9.37
C LEU A 94 19.64 21.36 -8.38
N TYR A 95 18.72 21.51 -7.42
CA TYR A 95 18.79 22.58 -6.44
C TYR A 95 20.05 22.46 -5.55
N PHE A 96 20.26 21.31 -4.92
CA PHE A 96 21.40 21.09 -4.02
C PHE A 96 22.71 20.74 -4.74
N GLY A 97 22.66 20.39 -6.02
CA GLY A 97 23.85 20.12 -6.83
C GLY A 97 24.37 21.36 -7.56
N VAL A 98 23.50 22.31 -7.91
CA VAL A 98 23.87 23.45 -8.77
C VAL A 98 23.59 24.80 -8.11
N ILE A 99 22.41 24.98 -7.52
CA ILE A 99 21.94 26.31 -7.07
C ILE A 99 22.42 26.64 -5.66
N ASN A 100 22.28 25.69 -4.73
CA ASN A 100 22.72 25.81 -3.35
C ASN A 100 23.51 24.54 -2.97
N PRO A 101 24.79 24.45 -3.41
CA PRO A 101 25.62 23.28 -3.19
C PRO A 101 25.69 22.91 -1.71
N GLY A 102 25.20 21.72 -1.35
CA GLY A 102 25.15 21.29 0.03
C GLY A 102 24.54 19.90 0.23
N GLU A 103 24.50 19.47 1.48
CA GLU A 103 23.87 18.21 1.87
C GLU A 103 22.34 18.32 1.75
N VAL A 104 21.71 17.28 1.20
CA VAL A 104 20.26 17.22 1.11
C VAL A 104 19.69 16.88 2.49
N PRO A 105 18.90 17.77 3.11
CA PRO A 105 18.41 17.53 4.45
C PRO A 105 17.30 16.46 4.43
N VAL A 106 17.26 15.62 5.47
CA VAL A 106 16.35 14.46 5.57
C VAL A 106 14.87 14.84 5.48
N ASN A 107 14.51 16.04 5.94
CA ASN A 107 13.16 16.59 5.81
C ASN A 107 12.76 16.80 4.34
N ALA A 108 13.68 17.25 3.47
CA ALA A 108 13.41 17.42 2.03
C ALA A 108 13.13 16.07 1.36
N LEU A 109 13.89 15.03 1.71
CA LEU A 109 13.63 13.66 1.24
C LEU A 109 12.28 13.14 1.75
N SER A 110 11.92 13.46 3.00
CA SER A 110 10.62 13.11 3.57
C SER A 110 9.47 13.76 2.79
N PHE A 111 9.62 15.01 2.33
CA PHE A 111 8.64 15.66 1.47
C PHE A 111 8.50 14.96 0.11
N VAL A 112 9.60 14.51 -0.51
CA VAL A 112 9.53 13.77 -1.78
C VAL A 112 8.71 12.48 -1.63
N VAL A 113 8.95 11.73 -0.56
CA VAL A 113 8.19 10.50 -0.28
C VAL A 113 6.71 10.82 0.01
N ALA A 114 6.45 11.83 0.85
CA ALA A 114 5.09 12.26 1.17
C ALA A 114 4.32 12.70 -0.07
N LEU A 115 4.97 13.44 -0.97
CA LEU A 115 4.38 13.91 -2.22
C LEU A 115 4.07 12.74 -3.16
N GLY A 116 4.96 11.76 -3.28
CA GLY A 116 4.69 10.52 -4.02
C GLY A 116 3.48 9.75 -3.48
N LEU A 117 3.38 9.60 -2.16
CA LEU A 117 2.23 8.96 -1.50
C LEU A 117 0.92 9.73 -1.73
N LEU A 118 0.94 11.05 -1.59
CA LEU A 118 -0.21 11.91 -1.85
C LEU A 118 -0.69 11.76 -3.30
N THR A 119 0.23 11.78 -4.27
CA THR A 119 -0.10 11.58 -5.68
C THR A 119 -0.72 10.20 -5.94
N TYR A 120 -0.21 9.16 -5.29
CA TYR A 120 -0.79 7.81 -5.38
C TYR A 120 -2.25 7.81 -4.92
N PHE A 121 -2.52 8.29 -3.70
CA PHE A 121 -3.86 8.28 -3.12
C PHE A 121 -4.83 9.21 -3.87
N ALA A 122 -4.36 10.39 -4.28
CA ALA A 122 -5.15 11.31 -5.10
C ALA A 122 -5.52 10.68 -6.45
N SER A 123 -4.56 10.03 -7.12
CA SER A 123 -4.80 9.34 -8.40
C SER A 123 -5.75 8.15 -8.23
N ASP A 124 -5.56 7.32 -7.20
CA ASP A 124 -6.44 6.17 -6.91
C ASP A 124 -7.88 6.62 -6.62
N LEU A 125 -8.06 7.68 -5.83
CA LEU A 125 -9.38 8.24 -5.53
C LEU A 125 -10.06 8.84 -6.76
N TRP A 126 -9.30 9.56 -7.59
CA TRP A 126 -9.81 10.20 -8.79
C TRP A 126 -10.27 9.16 -9.83
N LEU A 127 -9.42 8.19 -10.13
CA LEU A 127 -9.69 7.14 -11.12
C LEU A 127 -10.82 6.18 -10.71
N ARG A 128 -11.15 6.11 -9.42
CA ARG A 128 -12.32 5.35 -8.93
C ARG A 128 -13.64 6.09 -9.03
N ARG A 129 -13.60 7.43 -9.15
CA ARG A 129 -14.80 8.27 -9.34
C ARG A 129 -15.24 8.35 -10.80
N MET A 130 -14.32 8.10 -11.74
CA MET A 130 -14.57 7.95 -13.17
C MET A 130 -15.07 6.54 -13.49
#